data_AF-A0A942R2C7-F1
#
_entry.id   AF-A0A942R2C7-F1
#
_cell.length_a   1.000
_cell.length_b   1.000
_cell.length_c   1.000
_cell.angle_alpha   90.00
_cell.angle_beta   90.00
_cell.angle_gamma   90.00
#
_symmetry.space_group_name_H-M   'P 1'
#
loop_
_entity.id
_entity.type
_entity.pdbx_description
1 polymer ?
#
loop_
_entity_poly.entity_id
_entity_poly.type
_entity_poly.pdbx_seq_one_letter_code
_entity_poly.pdbx_strand_id
1 'polypeptide(L)'
;MPKFNNFSPVIRLGAILGILRDLLESSNARKLHLIDPWYFLDAEWSWAGGNPSTVDAVVNILREFKKEIETGRVLVHIEDDCKVLKDFPNEYFDWVYLDSSHAYEHTVKELNILAAKVKNHGIITGDDWRPDPNHRHHGVYKAVTEFMKKYGFELVYASEENLQWAIKKPNIL
;
A
#
# COMPACT_ATOMS: atom_id res chain seq x y z
N MET A 1 -16.07 6.03 6.66
CA MET A 1 -15.24 4.96 6.09
C MET A 1 -16.07 3.70 5.93
N PRO A 2 -16.08 3.03 4.76
CA PRO A 2 -16.68 1.71 4.64
C PRO A 2 -15.95 0.74 5.58
N LYS A 3 -16.69 -0.07 6.34
CA LYS A 3 -16.12 -1.06 7.26
C LYS A 3 -15.62 -2.26 6.45
N PHE A 4 -14.32 -2.30 6.16
CA PHE A 4 -13.67 -3.48 5.61
C PHE A 4 -13.45 -4.51 6.74
N ASN A 5 -14.44 -5.39 6.96
CA ASN A 5 -14.32 -6.46 7.95
C ASN A 5 -13.46 -7.62 7.40
N ASN A 6 -12.50 -8.07 8.21
CA ASN A 6 -11.80 -9.37 8.18
C ASN A 6 -10.71 -9.65 7.12
N PHE A 7 -9.61 -8.90 7.10
CA PHE A 7 -8.37 -9.34 6.42
C PHE A 7 -7.10 -8.89 7.21
N SER A 8 -6.25 -9.81 7.66
CA SER A 8 -4.84 -9.60 8.12
C SER A 8 -3.89 -9.98 6.99
N PRO A 9 -2.59 -9.58 6.84
CA PRO A 9 -1.82 -8.40 7.21
C PRO A 9 -1.52 -7.47 6.01
N VAL A 10 -1.12 -6.25 6.35
CA VAL A 10 -0.94 -5.06 5.50
C VAL A 10 0.52 -4.90 5.04
N ILE A 11 0.73 -4.47 3.79
CA ILE A 11 1.86 -3.62 3.41
C ILE A 11 1.33 -2.22 3.17
N ARG A 12 2.01 -1.19 3.66
CA ARG A 12 1.79 0.17 3.19
C ARG A 12 2.99 0.71 2.49
N LEU A 13 2.70 1.43 1.41
CA LEU A 13 3.53 2.44 0.81
C LEU A 13 2.78 3.76 0.95
N GLY A 14 3.43 4.83 1.41
CA GLY A 14 2.81 6.13 1.67
C GLY A 14 2.43 6.37 3.13
N ALA A 15 3.06 7.38 3.74
CA ALA A 15 2.80 7.78 5.13
C ALA A 15 1.62 8.78 5.23
N ILE A 16 0.44 8.32 5.65
CA ILE A 16 -0.63 9.18 6.18
C ILE A 16 -0.91 8.81 7.64
N LEU A 17 -0.36 9.59 8.57
CA LEU A 17 -0.55 9.43 10.02
C LEU A 17 -2.05 9.45 10.37
N GLY A 18 -2.52 8.48 11.17
CA GLY A 18 -3.94 8.34 11.55
C GLY A 18 -4.69 7.22 10.80
N ILE A 19 -4.60 7.15 9.48
CA ILE A 19 -5.19 6.00 8.72
C ILE A 19 -4.47 4.71 9.12
N LEU A 20 -3.17 4.80 9.44
CA LEU A 20 -2.29 3.68 9.83
C LEU A 20 -2.86 2.83 10.97
N ARG A 21 -3.19 3.47 12.09
CA ARG A 21 -3.70 2.82 13.29
C ARG A 21 -5.08 2.23 13.07
N ASP A 22 -5.97 2.99 12.44
CA ASP A 22 -7.32 2.53 12.12
C ASP A 22 -7.30 1.26 11.27
N LEU A 23 -6.39 1.15 10.28
CA LEU A 23 -6.26 -0.12 9.54
C LEU A 23 -5.70 -1.23 10.40
N LEU A 24 -4.69 -1.02 11.25
CA LEU A 24 -4.17 -2.09 12.10
C LEU A 24 -5.28 -2.69 12.97
N GLU A 25 -6.13 -1.84 13.53
CA GLU A 25 -7.21 -2.24 14.43
C GLU A 25 -8.42 -2.82 13.69
N SER A 26 -8.89 -2.16 12.63
CA SER A 26 -10.07 -2.62 11.86
C SER A 26 -9.81 -3.87 11.01
N SER A 27 -8.57 -4.07 10.55
CA SER A 27 -8.17 -5.24 9.78
C SER A 27 -7.89 -6.47 10.65
N ASN A 28 -7.76 -6.28 11.97
CA ASN A 28 -7.28 -7.29 12.91
C ASN A 28 -5.95 -7.92 12.47
N ALA A 29 -5.05 -7.12 11.85
CA ALA A 29 -3.79 -7.62 11.31
C ALA A 29 -2.88 -8.23 12.39
N ARG A 30 -2.45 -9.48 12.17
CA ARG A 30 -1.45 -10.14 13.03
C ARG A 30 -0.10 -9.43 12.99
N LYS A 31 0.29 -8.95 11.81
CA LYS A 31 1.54 -8.23 11.54
C LYS A 31 1.27 -7.09 10.54
N LEU A 32 2.01 -6.00 10.59
CA LEU A 32 1.89 -4.86 9.68
C LEU A 32 3.31 -4.48 9.22
N HIS A 33 3.50 -4.40 7.91
CA HIS A 33 4.74 -3.93 7.29
C HIS A 33 4.52 -2.50 6.77
N LEU A 34 5.26 -1.54 7.32
CA LEU A 34 5.29 -0.16 6.85
C LEU A 34 6.54 0.02 6.01
N ILE A 35 6.40 0.28 4.70
CA ILE A 35 7.52 0.40 3.77
C ILE A 35 7.45 1.78 3.15
N ASP A 36 8.52 2.56 3.25
CA ASP A 36 8.63 3.85 2.58
C ASP A 36 10.12 4.24 2.62
N PRO A 37 10.66 4.88 1.58
CA PRO A 37 12.05 5.33 1.63
C PRO A 37 12.26 6.52 2.58
N TRP A 38 11.23 7.32 2.89
CA TRP A 38 11.30 8.54 3.70
C TRP A 38 12.56 9.38 3.38
N TYR A 39 13.44 9.55 4.37
CA TYR A 39 14.64 10.37 4.28
C TYR A 39 15.74 9.78 3.38
N PHE A 40 15.62 8.53 2.92
CA PHE A 40 16.51 8.01 1.87
C PHE A 40 16.15 8.54 0.49
N LEU A 41 14.90 8.95 0.27
CA LEU A 41 14.47 9.53 -1.00
C LEU A 41 14.68 11.04 -1.01
N ASP A 42 14.13 11.74 0.00
CA ASP A 42 14.27 13.19 0.13
C ASP A 42 14.14 13.62 1.60
N ALA A 43 14.74 14.74 1.97
CA ALA A 43 14.63 15.29 3.32
C ALA A 43 13.23 15.85 3.60
N GLU A 44 12.54 16.33 2.56
CA GLU A 44 11.23 16.97 2.67
C GLU A 44 10.28 16.56 1.54
N TRP A 45 9.00 16.39 1.85
CA TRP A 45 7.95 16.25 0.84
C TRP A 45 7.41 17.63 0.45
N SER A 46 7.69 18.06 -0.77
CA SER A 46 7.26 19.38 -1.28
C SER A 46 5.74 19.58 -1.35
N TRP A 47 4.96 18.50 -1.30
CA TRP A 47 3.50 18.51 -1.31
C TRP A 47 2.85 18.39 0.07
N ALA A 48 3.63 18.32 1.16
CA ALA A 48 3.07 18.12 2.49
C ALA A 48 2.28 19.35 2.98
N GLY A 49 1.02 19.13 3.36
CA GLY A 49 0.18 20.12 4.05
C GLY A 49 0.48 20.14 5.56
N GLY A 50 1.71 20.43 5.96
CA GLY A 50 2.12 20.35 7.37
C GLY A 50 3.64 20.39 7.52
N ASN A 51 4.17 19.63 8.48
CA ASN A 51 5.61 19.42 8.60
C ASN A 51 6.09 18.53 7.43
N PRO A 52 6.91 19.04 6.50
CA PRO A 52 7.34 18.27 5.34
C PRO A 52 8.51 17.32 5.64
N SER A 53 9.13 17.42 6.82
CA SER A 53 10.30 16.63 7.22
C SER A 53 10.00 15.13 7.20
N THR A 54 10.68 14.40 6.32
CA THR A 54 10.54 12.94 6.20
C THR A 54 11.16 12.22 7.39
N VAL A 55 12.17 12.82 8.03
CA VAL A 55 12.73 12.33 9.31
C VAL A 55 11.70 12.45 10.42
N ASP A 56 11.02 13.60 10.55
CA ASP A 56 9.99 13.77 11.57
C ASP A 56 8.82 12.82 11.33
N ALA A 57 8.46 12.56 10.07
CA ALA A 57 7.47 11.55 9.72
C ALA A 57 7.85 10.17 10.26
N VAL A 58 9.09 9.70 10.02
CA VAL A 58 9.58 8.42 10.59
C VAL A 58 9.53 8.44 12.11
N VAL A 59 10.04 9.51 12.75
CA VAL A 59 10.05 9.62 14.22
C VAL A 59 8.63 9.54 14.80
N ASN A 60 7.66 10.17 14.14
CA ASN A 60 6.26 10.13 14.56
C ASN A 60 5.67 8.71 14.44
N ILE A 61 5.96 7.99 13.35
CA ILE A 61 5.57 6.59 13.17
C ILE A 61 6.16 5.70 14.27
N LEU A 62 7.47 5.84 14.53
CA LEU A 62 8.15 5.04 15.56
C LEU A 62 7.58 5.32 16.96
N ARG A 63 7.19 6.56 17.25
CA ARG A 63 6.53 6.91 18.52
C ARG A 63 5.11 6.36 18.60
N GLU A 64 4.33 6.50 17.53
CA GLU A 64 2.93 6.05 17.47
C GLU A 64 2.80 4.53 17.61
N PHE A 65 3.68 3.77 16.96
CA PHE A 65 3.66 2.31 16.93
C PHE A 65 4.68 1.66 17.87
N LYS A 66 5.22 2.41 18.85
CA LYS A 66 6.31 1.94 19.73
C LYS A 66 6.05 0.54 20.30
N LYS A 67 4.86 0.33 20.88
CA LYS A 67 4.50 -0.95 21.51
C LYS A 67 4.36 -2.08 20.49
N GLU A 68 3.75 -1.80 19.35
CA GLU A 68 3.53 -2.76 18.28
C GLU A 68 4.85 -3.13 17.58
N ILE A 69 5.80 -2.20 17.50
CA ILE A 69 7.17 -2.44 17.04
C ILE A 69 7.92 -3.31 18.05
N GLU A 70 7.90 -2.95 19.33
CA GLU A 70 8.57 -3.71 20.41
C GLU A 70 8.06 -5.16 20.52
N THR A 71 6.79 -5.40 20.15
CA THR A 71 6.17 -6.74 20.13
C THR A 71 6.28 -7.45 18.78
N GLY A 72 6.91 -6.84 17.78
CA GLY A 72 7.07 -7.41 16.43
C GLY A 72 5.78 -7.51 15.62
N ARG A 73 4.70 -6.84 16.06
CA ARG A 73 3.45 -6.70 15.31
C ARG A 73 3.58 -5.68 14.19
N VAL A 74 4.41 -4.66 14.35
CA VAL A 74 4.72 -3.68 13.30
C VAL A 74 6.20 -3.76 12.95
N LEU A 75 6.50 -3.83 11.66
CA LEU A 75 7.86 -3.77 11.13
C LEU A 75 7.96 -2.59 10.17
N VAL A 76 8.88 -1.68 10.45
CA VAL A 76 9.15 -0.48 9.63
C VAL A 76 10.37 -0.74 8.75
N HIS A 77 10.20 -0.57 7.45
CA HIS A 77 11.21 -0.76 6.41
C HIS A 77 11.47 0.58 5.75
N ILE A 78 12.64 1.17 6.03
CA ILE A 78 13.06 2.44 5.44
C ILE A 78 13.89 2.10 4.19
N GLU A 79 13.23 1.86 3.05
CA GLU A 79 13.85 1.42 1.78
C GLU A 79 12.84 1.50 0.62
N ASP A 80 13.34 1.38 -0.61
CA ASP A 80 12.54 1.12 -1.83
C ASP A 80 11.61 -0.09 -1.66
N ASP A 81 10.33 0.11 -1.96
CA ASP A 81 9.31 -0.94 -1.93
C ASP A 81 9.65 -2.14 -2.77
N CYS A 82 10.00 -1.92 -4.03
CA CYS A 82 10.22 -2.97 -4.99
C CYS A 82 11.36 -3.89 -4.54
N LYS A 83 12.37 -3.37 -3.83
CA LYS A 83 13.39 -4.19 -3.15
C LYS A 83 12.78 -4.98 -1.99
N VAL A 84 12.17 -4.29 -1.03
CA VAL A 84 11.62 -4.91 0.19
C VAL A 84 10.59 -6.00 -0.16
N LEU A 85 9.68 -5.72 -1.10
CA LEU A 85 8.65 -6.66 -1.58
C LEU A 85 9.25 -7.93 -2.18
N LYS A 86 10.39 -7.84 -2.89
CA LYS A 86 11.03 -9.01 -3.51
C LYS A 86 11.60 -9.99 -2.49
N ASP A 87 12.02 -9.48 -1.33
CA ASP A 87 12.63 -10.27 -0.26
C ASP A 87 11.61 -11.10 0.54
N PHE A 88 10.31 -10.80 0.39
CA PHE A 88 9.26 -11.62 0.99
C PHE A 88 9.05 -12.92 0.23
N PRO A 89 8.71 -14.03 0.92
CA PRO A 89 8.22 -15.23 0.27
C PRO A 89 7.01 -14.96 -0.63
N ASN A 90 6.80 -15.81 -1.63
CA ASN A 90 5.54 -15.82 -2.36
C ASN A 90 4.39 -16.18 -1.41
N GLU A 91 3.19 -15.70 -1.70
CA GLU A 91 1.99 -15.94 -0.90
C GLU A 91 2.17 -15.59 0.60
N TYR A 92 2.92 -14.53 0.87
CA TYR A 92 3.15 -14.07 2.23
C TYR A 92 2.05 -13.12 2.70
N PHE A 93 1.61 -12.21 1.83
CA PHE A 93 0.64 -11.17 2.18
C PHE A 93 -0.78 -11.61 1.86
N ASP A 94 -1.67 -11.52 2.82
CA ASP A 94 -3.09 -11.63 2.54
C ASP A 94 -3.63 -10.34 1.89
N TRP A 95 -3.03 -9.18 2.18
CA TRP A 95 -3.35 -7.96 1.46
C TRP A 95 -2.23 -6.91 1.45
N VAL A 96 -2.34 -5.95 0.52
CA VAL A 96 -1.39 -4.84 0.36
C VAL A 96 -2.15 -3.57 0.02
N TYR A 97 -1.76 -2.44 0.63
CA TYR A 97 -2.25 -1.10 0.31
C TYR A 97 -1.14 -0.27 -0.32
N LEU A 98 -1.34 0.13 -1.58
CA LEU A 98 -0.41 0.92 -2.38
C LEU A 98 -0.80 2.40 -2.38
N ASP A 99 0.10 3.25 -1.90
CA ASP A 99 0.03 4.71 -1.98
C ASP A 99 1.45 5.28 -2.10
N SER A 100 2.11 4.95 -3.21
CA SER A 100 3.54 5.22 -3.43
C SER A 100 3.78 6.49 -4.26
N SER A 101 4.50 6.38 -5.37
CA SER A 101 4.86 7.50 -6.24
C SER A 101 3.75 8.00 -7.17
N HIS A 102 2.66 7.22 -7.29
CA HIS A 102 1.55 7.42 -8.24
C HIS A 102 1.97 7.43 -9.73
N ALA A 103 3.22 7.09 -10.03
CA ALA A 103 3.74 7.00 -11.38
C ALA A 103 3.36 5.64 -12.01
N TYR A 104 2.80 5.69 -13.22
CA TYR A 104 2.37 4.49 -13.97
C TYR A 104 3.43 3.37 -13.98
N GLU A 105 4.67 3.69 -14.37
CA GLU A 105 5.74 2.70 -14.48
C GLU A 105 6.09 2.06 -13.14
N HIS A 106 6.00 2.82 -12.05
CA HIS A 106 6.28 2.31 -10.73
C HIS A 106 5.15 1.40 -10.24
N THR A 107 3.90 1.84 -10.38
CA THR A 107 2.71 1.04 -10.05
C THR A 107 2.68 -0.27 -10.82
N VAL A 108 3.08 -0.28 -12.10
CA VAL A 108 3.23 -1.52 -12.87
C VAL A 108 4.28 -2.45 -12.24
N LYS A 109 5.43 -1.93 -11.79
CA LYS A 109 6.47 -2.75 -11.14
C LYS A 109 5.97 -3.33 -9.82
N GLU A 110 5.37 -2.52 -8.96
CA GLU A 110 4.79 -2.93 -7.67
C GLU A 110 3.76 -4.05 -7.88
N LEU A 111 2.77 -3.83 -8.77
CA LEU A 111 1.72 -4.82 -9.06
C LEU A 111 2.29 -6.14 -9.59
N ASN A 112 3.27 -6.09 -10.50
CA ASN A 112 3.91 -7.31 -11.03
C ASN A 112 4.64 -8.11 -9.95
N ILE A 113 5.29 -7.45 -8.99
CA ILE A 113 5.91 -8.14 -7.84
C ILE A 113 4.81 -8.74 -6.96
N LEU A 114 3.80 -7.94 -6.62
CA LEU A 114 2.71 -8.33 -5.74
C LEU A 114 1.89 -9.50 -6.26
N ALA A 115 1.79 -9.69 -7.58
CA ALA A 115 1.14 -10.86 -8.17
C ALA A 115 1.60 -12.20 -7.56
N ALA A 116 2.89 -12.31 -7.23
CA ALA A 116 3.46 -13.49 -6.57
C ALA A 116 3.45 -13.40 -5.04
N LYS A 117 3.53 -12.19 -4.47
CA LYS A 117 3.67 -11.99 -3.02
C LYS A 117 2.35 -12.04 -2.26
N VAL A 118 1.23 -11.69 -2.91
CA VAL A 118 -0.09 -11.87 -2.31
C VAL A 118 -0.55 -13.33 -2.43
N LYS A 119 -1.13 -13.84 -1.34
CA LYS A 119 -1.74 -15.18 -1.26
C LYS A 119 -2.85 -15.34 -2.28
N ASN A 120 -3.19 -16.57 -2.59
CA ASN A 120 -4.48 -16.86 -3.22
C ASN A 120 -5.63 -16.22 -2.43
N HIS A 121 -6.58 -15.63 -3.14
CA HIS A 121 -7.63 -14.75 -2.59
C HIS A 121 -7.15 -13.46 -1.92
N GLY A 122 -5.86 -13.15 -1.97
CA GLY A 122 -5.30 -11.94 -1.40
C GLY A 122 -5.77 -10.68 -2.15
N ILE A 123 -5.74 -9.55 -1.46
CA ILE A 123 -6.23 -8.27 -1.96
C ILE A 123 -5.06 -7.32 -2.19
N ILE A 124 -5.03 -6.68 -3.36
CA ILE A 124 -4.21 -5.48 -3.57
C ILE A 124 -5.17 -4.30 -3.62
N THR A 125 -4.96 -3.31 -2.77
CA THR A 125 -5.77 -2.10 -2.66
C THR A 125 -4.85 -0.88 -2.69
N GLY A 126 -5.41 0.31 -2.82
CA GLY A 126 -4.62 1.54 -2.88
C GLY A 126 -5.49 2.77 -3.10
N ASP A 127 -4.81 3.91 -3.19
CA ASP A 127 -5.42 5.22 -3.44
C ASP A 127 -5.32 5.62 -4.93
N ASP A 128 -5.84 6.80 -5.27
CA ASP A 128 -5.71 7.45 -6.57
C ASP A 128 -6.39 6.74 -7.75
N TRP A 129 -7.57 6.17 -7.49
CA TRP A 129 -8.48 5.72 -8.55
C TRP A 129 -9.01 6.92 -9.36
N ARG A 130 -8.32 7.23 -10.47
CA ARG A 130 -8.59 8.40 -11.33
C ARG A 130 -8.79 7.99 -12.80
N PRO A 131 -10.04 7.69 -13.22
CA PRO A 131 -10.32 7.26 -14.59
C PRO A 131 -10.11 8.34 -15.67
N ASP A 132 -10.22 9.63 -15.34
CA ASP A 132 -10.00 10.73 -16.30
C ASP A 132 -8.55 10.72 -16.84
N PRO A 133 -8.36 10.52 -18.16
CA PRO A 133 -7.03 10.51 -18.79
C PRO A 133 -6.22 11.80 -18.63
N ASN A 134 -6.88 12.92 -18.33
CA ASN A 134 -6.21 14.20 -18.14
C ASN A 134 -5.75 14.43 -16.69
N HIS A 135 -6.13 13.57 -15.75
CA HIS A 135 -5.73 13.69 -14.36
C HIS A 135 -4.28 13.23 -14.17
N ARG A 136 -3.50 13.97 -13.38
CA ARG A 136 -2.06 13.67 -13.14
C ARG A 136 -1.80 12.25 -12.60
N HIS A 137 -2.73 11.69 -11.84
CA HIS A 137 -2.63 10.33 -11.27
C HIS A 137 -3.35 9.25 -12.09
N HIS A 138 -3.80 9.55 -13.33
CA HIS A 138 -4.42 8.56 -14.21
C HIS A 138 -3.53 7.31 -14.44
N GLY A 139 -2.21 7.47 -14.30
CA GLY A 139 -1.25 6.37 -14.36
C GLY A 139 -1.58 5.20 -13.43
N VAL A 140 -2.09 5.47 -12.22
CA VAL A 140 -2.48 4.43 -11.27
C VAL A 140 -3.68 3.63 -11.80
N TYR A 141 -4.76 4.32 -12.20
CA TYR A 141 -5.94 3.69 -12.80
C TYR A 141 -5.57 2.81 -13.99
N LYS A 142 -4.73 3.34 -14.90
CA LYS A 142 -4.30 2.63 -16.09
C LYS A 142 -3.50 1.37 -15.74
N ALA A 143 -2.52 1.48 -14.83
CA ALA A 143 -1.70 0.36 -14.40
C ALA A 143 -2.55 -0.77 -13.77
N VAL A 144 -3.46 -0.42 -12.86
CA VAL A 144 -4.36 -1.38 -12.20
C VAL A 144 -5.28 -2.07 -13.22
N THR A 145 -5.86 -1.30 -14.15
CA THR A 145 -6.75 -1.84 -15.18
C THR A 145 -6.04 -2.80 -16.14
N GLU A 146 -4.83 -2.46 -16.58
CA GLU A 146 -4.01 -3.33 -17.44
C GLU A 146 -3.55 -4.58 -16.68
N PHE A 147 -3.16 -4.42 -15.42
CA PHE A 147 -2.75 -5.53 -14.56
C PHE A 147 -3.88 -6.54 -14.35
N MET A 148 -5.11 -6.08 -14.04
CA MET A 148 -6.29 -6.93 -13.92
C MET A 148 -6.52 -7.77 -15.18
N LYS A 149 -6.48 -7.14 -16.36
CA LYS A 149 -6.64 -7.83 -17.65
C LYS A 149 -5.55 -8.86 -17.90
N LYS A 150 -4.31 -8.55 -17.54
CA LYS A 150 -3.15 -9.42 -17.78
C LYS A 150 -3.11 -10.64 -16.86
N TYR A 151 -3.46 -10.48 -15.59
CA TYR A 151 -3.29 -11.53 -14.57
C TYR A 151 -4.62 -12.12 -14.06
N GLY A 152 -5.76 -11.65 -14.58
CA GLY A 152 -7.08 -12.13 -14.18
C GLY A 152 -7.51 -11.67 -12.78
N PHE A 153 -6.92 -10.59 -12.25
CA PHE A 153 -7.39 -10.01 -10.98
C PHE A 153 -8.77 -9.37 -11.17
N GLU A 154 -9.61 -9.52 -10.15
CA GLU A 154 -10.99 -9.05 -10.16
C GLU A 154 -11.12 -7.74 -9.38
N LEU A 155 -11.82 -6.75 -9.93
CA LEU A 155 -12.13 -5.52 -9.21
C LEU A 155 -13.20 -5.82 -8.14
N VAL A 156 -12.88 -5.58 -6.86
CA VAL A 156 -13.82 -5.76 -5.74
C VAL A 156 -14.33 -4.44 -5.17
N TYR A 157 -13.57 -3.35 -5.35
CA TYR A 157 -13.99 -2.01 -4.96
C TYR A 157 -13.30 -0.96 -5.84
N ALA A 158 -14.01 0.11 -6.17
CA ALA A 158 -13.46 1.34 -6.72
C ALA A 158 -14.44 2.48 -6.44
N SER A 159 -13.93 3.66 -6.13
CA SER A 159 -14.74 4.86 -5.92
C SER A 159 -14.03 6.10 -6.44
N GLU A 160 -14.72 6.91 -7.24
CA GLU A 160 -14.24 8.24 -7.64
C GLU A 160 -14.49 9.30 -6.55
N GLU A 161 -15.29 8.97 -5.52
CA GLU A 161 -15.57 9.87 -4.40
C GLU A 161 -14.46 9.85 -3.35
N ASN A 162 -14.00 8.66 -2.95
CA ASN A 162 -12.93 8.50 -1.97
C ASN A 162 -11.61 8.01 -2.58
N LEU A 163 -11.57 7.78 -3.89
CA LEU A 163 -10.38 7.44 -4.69
C LEU A 163 -9.76 6.08 -4.38
N GLN A 164 -10.37 5.31 -3.49
CA GLN A 164 -9.85 4.00 -3.11
C GLN A 164 -10.25 2.95 -4.15
N TRP A 165 -9.37 1.97 -4.36
CA TRP A 165 -9.63 0.80 -5.17
C TRP A 165 -9.13 -0.47 -4.48
N ALA A 166 -9.73 -1.61 -4.82
CA ALA A 166 -9.26 -2.91 -4.39
C ALA A 166 -9.52 -3.95 -5.47
N ILE A 167 -8.50 -4.76 -5.74
CA ILE A 167 -8.52 -5.88 -6.66
C ILE A 167 -8.15 -7.17 -5.91
N LYS A 168 -8.73 -8.29 -6.33
CA LYS A 168 -8.54 -9.58 -5.69
C LYS A 168 -7.86 -10.56 -6.63
N LYS A 169 -6.88 -11.31 -6.12
CA LYS A 169 -6.20 -12.37 -6.86
C LYS A 169 -7.19 -13.51 -7.15
N PRO A 170 -7.29 -13.99 -8.41
CA PRO A 170 -8.21 -15.07 -8.77
C PRO A 170 -7.78 -16.40 -8.13
N ASN A 171 -8.72 -17.35 -8.10
CA ASN A 171 -8.43 -18.71 -7.65
C ASN A 171 -7.67 -19.43 -8.75
N ILE A 172 -6.50 -19.97 -8.42
CA ILE A 172 -5.89 -21.02 -9.23
C ILE A 172 -6.39 -22.33 -8.63
N LEU A 173 -7.29 -23.00 -9.35
CA LEU A 173 -7.78 -24.35 -9.01
C LEU A 173 -6.65 -25.38 -9.10
#